data_AF-A0A662PX24-F1
#
_entry.id   AF-A0A662PX24-F1
#
_cell.length_a   1.000
_cell.length_b   1.000
_cell.length_c   1.000
_cell.angle_alpha   90.00
_cell.angle_beta   90.00
_cell.angle_gamma   90.00
#
_symmetry.space_group_name_H-M   'P 1'
#
loop_
_entity.id
_entity.type
_entity.pdbx_description
1 polymer ?
#
loop_
_entity_poly.entity_id
_entity_poly.type
_entity_poly.pdbx_seq_one_letter_code
_entity_poly.pdbx_strand_id
1 'polypeptide(L)'
;MLNPLFEILGIALAVSFLTSYLRRRLIGPEEMAKMKEAQEFQRKLLQAQKKGDKKLIQKLKRRQEYYQKISAEVGKKNMILMFISLGIFYAVFMALTPLYGSVGIVASLPSDLIIPFI
;
A
#
# COMPACT_ATOMS: atom_id res chain seq x y z
N MET A 1 16.21 31.75 1.85
CA MET A 1 15.73 30.50 1.22
C MET A 1 16.46 29.37 1.92
N LEU A 2 15.74 28.35 2.40
CA LEU A 2 16.39 27.18 3.00
C LEU A 2 17.09 26.40 1.87
N ASN A 3 18.04 25.53 2.21
CA ASN A 3 18.66 24.65 1.23
C ASN A 3 17.56 23.75 0.62
N PRO A 4 17.40 23.68 -0.72
CA PRO A 4 16.38 22.87 -1.39
C PRO A 4 16.32 21.43 -0.88
N LEU A 5 17.45 20.88 -0.45
CA LEU A 5 17.54 19.58 0.20
C LEU A 5 16.64 19.46 1.44
N PHE A 6 16.72 20.43 2.36
CA PHE A 6 15.96 20.39 3.61
C PHE A 6 14.47 20.65 3.38
N GLU A 7 14.14 21.47 2.38
CA GLU A 7 12.74 21.72 1.99
C GLU A 7 12.10 20.45 1.42
N ILE A 8 12.78 19.78 0.48
CA ILE A 8 12.31 18.51 -0.11
C ILE A 8 12.19 17.43 0.95
N LEU A 9 13.17 17.31 1.86
CA LEU A 9 13.11 16.36 2.97
C LEU A 9 11.93 16.65 3.92
N GLY A 10 11.69 17.92 4.25
CA GLY A 10 10.55 18.33 5.08
C GLY A 10 9.22 17.96 4.44
N ILE A 11 9.07 18.23 3.13
CA ILE A 11 7.87 17.87 2.36
C ILE A 11 7.71 16.34 2.29
N ALA A 12 8.79 15.61 2.04
CA ALA A 12 8.76 14.15 2.00
C ALA A 12 8.33 13.54 3.34
N LEU A 13 8.85 14.07 4.46
CA LEU A 13 8.44 13.65 5.80
C LEU A 13 6.95 13.95 6.06
N ALA A 14 6.48 15.14 5.70
CA ALA A 14 5.07 15.51 5.86
C ALA A 14 4.14 14.61 5.04
N VAL A 15 4.47 14.35 3.78
CA VAL A 15 3.70 13.46 2.88
C VAL A 15 3.74 12.02 3.40
N SER A 16 4.90 11.53 3.85
CA SER A 16 5.03 10.19 4.44
C SER A 16 4.17 10.03 5.69
N PHE A 17 4.15 11.04 6.57
CA PHE A 17 3.32 11.03 7.77
C PHE A 17 1.83 11.05 7.42
N LEU A 18 1.42 11.92 6.49
CA LEU A 18 0.03 12.06 6.04
C LEU A 18 -0.47 10.76 5.39
N THR A 19 0.30 10.18 4.47
CA THR A 19 -0.05 8.92 3.80
C THR A 19 -0.10 7.74 4.78
N SER A 20 0.84 7.67 5.73
CA SER A 20 0.84 6.67 6.80
C SER A 20 -0.37 6.80 7.72
N TYR A 21 -0.74 8.03 8.06
CA TYR A 21 -1.94 8.32 8.85
C TYR A 21 -3.22 7.91 8.11
N LEU A 22 -3.37 8.31 6.84
CA LEU A 22 -4.51 7.93 6.00
C LEU A 22 -4.64 6.42 5.85
N ARG A 23 -3.51 5.72 5.65
CA ARG A 23 -3.47 4.25 5.62
C ARG A 23 -4.00 3.65 6.91
N ARG A 24 -3.50 4.09 8.07
CA ARG A 24 -3.97 3.60 9.38
C ARG A 24 -5.44 3.90 9.63
N ARG A 25 -5.93 5.04 9.14
CA ARG A 25 -7.32 5.46 9.33
C ARG A 25 -8.30 4.66 8.48
N LEU A 26 -7.93 4.34 7.24
CA LEU A 26 -8.75 3.58 6.28
C LEU A 26 -8.63 2.07 6.49
N ILE A 27 -7.43 1.60 6.82
CA ILE A 27 -7.12 0.18 7.00
C ILE A 27 -6.49 0.00 8.38
N GLY A 28 -7.37 -0.18 9.35
CA GLY A 28 -7.00 -0.37 10.74
C GLY A 28 -6.52 -1.78 11.07
N PRO A 29 -6.21 -2.02 12.36
CA PRO A 29 -5.81 -3.35 12.85
C PRO A 29 -6.90 -4.41 12.68
N GLU A 30 -8.17 -4.05 12.80
CA GLU A 30 -9.30 -4.99 12.60
C GLU A 30 -9.42 -5.48 11.15
N GLU A 31 -9.28 -4.57 10.18
CA GLU A 31 -9.26 -4.89 8.75
C GLU A 31 -8.13 -5.87 8.42
N MET A 32 -6.97 -5.63 9.02
CA MET A 32 -5.80 -6.48 8.88
C MET A 32 -6.01 -7.87 9.50
N ALA A 33 -6.69 -7.94 10.65
CA ALA A 33 -7.04 -9.22 11.27
C ALA A 33 -8.02 -10.01 10.40
N LYS A 34 -9.10 -9.37 9.93
CA LYS A 34 -10.07 -9.96 8.99
C LYS A 34 -9.41 -10.46 7.70
N MET A 35 -8.46 -9.69 7.16
CA MET A 35 -7.70 -10.08 5.98
C MET A 35 -6.82 -11.32 6.23
N LYS A 36 -6.15 -11.40 7.39
CA LYS A 36 -5.37 -12.57 7.78
C LYS A 36 -6.24 -13.82 7.89
N GLU A 37 -7.40 -13.72 8.53
CA GLU A 37 -8.36 -14.82 8.63
C GLU A 37 -8.83 -15.31 7.25
N ALA A 38 -9.16 -14.38 6.35
CA ALA A 38 -9.55 -14.71 4.98
C ALA A 38 -8.41 -15.40 4.21
N GLN A 39 -7.17 -14.96 4.38
CA GLN A 39 -5.99 -15.60 3.78
C GLN A 39 -5.76 -17.01 4.33
N GLU A 40 -5.89 -17.21 5.65
CA GLU A 40 -5.79 -18.53 6.26
C GLU A 40 -6.88 -19.48 5.75
N PHE A 41 -8.11 -19.01 5.61
CA PHE A 41 -9.20 -19.77 5.00
C PHE A 41 -8.87 -20.15 3.55
N GLN A 42 -8.34 -19.22 2.77
CA GLN A 42 -7.96 -19.47 1.38
C GLN A 42 -6.82 -20.49 1.27
N ARG A 43 -5.84 -20.43 2.18
CA ARG A 43 -4.78 -21.45 2.31
C ARG A 43 -5.35 -22.83 2.63
N LYS A 44 -6.27 -22.92 3.60
CA LYS A 44 -6.93 -24.20 3.96
C LYS A 44 -7.73 -24.77 2.78
N LEU A 45 -8.44 -23.92 2.04
CA LEU A 45 -9.19 -24.31 0.85
C LEU A 45 -8.26 -24.82 -0.27
N LEU A 46 -7.14 -24.13 -0.51
CA LEU A 46 -6.14 -24.55 -1.49
C LEU A 46 -5.47 -25.88 -1.09
N GLN A 47 -5.17 -26.08 0.19
CA GLN A 47 -4.65 -27.34 0.69
C GLN A 47 -5.66 -28.49 0.54
N ALA A 48 -6.94 -28.24 0.84
CA ALA A 48 -8.00 -29.23 0.67
C ALA A 48 -8.20 -29.60 -0.81
N GLN A 49 -8.12 -28.62 -1.72
CA GLN A 49 -8.13 -28.84 -3.17
C GLN A 49 -6.94 -29.67 -3.63
N LYS A 50 -5.72 -29.34 -3.19
CA LYS A 50 -4.51 -30.11 -3.51
C LYS A 50 -4.59 -31.56 -3.03
N LYS A 51 -5.22 -31.80 -1.88
CA LYS A 51 -5.42 -33.13 -1.30
C LYS A 51 -6.62 -33.89 -1.90
N GLY A 52 -7.44 -33.25 -2.74
CA GLY A 52 -8.62 -33.88 -3.36
C GLY A 52 -9.75 -34.24 -2.39
N ASP A 53 -9.77 -33.68 -1.17
CA ASP A 53 -10.77 -34.02 -0.14
C ASP A 53 -12.12 -33.34 -0.46
N LYS A 54 -12.95 -34.05 -1.21
CA LYS A 54 -14.27 -33.56 -1.67
C LYS A 54 -15.20 -33.15 -0.53
N LYS A 55 -15.16 -33.86 0.62
CA LYS A 55 -16.00 -33.54 1.79
C LYS A 55 -15.55 -32.24 2.44
N LEU A 56 -14.24 -32.09 2.64
CA LEU A 56 -13.67 -30.88 3.24
C LEU A 56 -13.83 -29.67 2.31
N ILE A 57 -13.64 -29.84 1.00
CA ILE A 57 -13.88 -28.78 0.01
C ILE A 57 -15.33 -28.32 0.04
N GLN A 58 -16.30 -29.22 0.07
CA GLN A 58 -17.73 -28.85 0.10
C GLN A 58 -18.07 -28.09 1.40
N LYS A 59 -17.51 -28.51 2.54
CA LYS A 59 -17.67 -27.82 3.82
C LYS A 59 -17.05 -26.42 3.80
N LEU A 60 -15.86 -26.27 3.24
CA LEU A 60 -15.18 -24.98 3.12
C LEU A 60 -15.89 -24.06 2.13
N LYS A 61 -16.36 -24.57 0.98
CA LYS A 61 -17.14 -23.80 0.00
C LYS A 61 -18.39 -23.13 0.61
N ARG A 62 -19.06 -23.79 1.57
CA ARG A 62 -20.20 -23.16 2.28
C ARG A 62 -19.81 -21.91 3.07
N ARG A 63 -18.57 -21.83 3.56
CA ARG A 63 -18.04 -20.66 4.27
C ARG A 63 -17.33 -19.67 3.34
N GLN A 64 -17.12 -20.04 2.08
CA GLN A 64 -16.38 -19.23 1.12
C GLN A 64 -17.04 -17.87 0.87
N GLU A 65 -18.38 -17.83 0.79
CA GLU A 65 -19.11 -16.58 0.55
C GLU A 65 -18.86 -15.55 1.66
N TYR A 66 -18.79 -15.99 2.92
CA TYR A 66 -18.49 -15.13 4.06
C TYR A 66 -17.10 -14.51 3.96
N TYR A 67 -16.07 -15.33 3.73
CA TYR A 67 -14.69 -14.84 3.58
C TYR A 67 -14.49 -14.03 2.30
N GLN A 68 -15.24 -14.32 1.23
CA GLN A 68 -15.23 -13.49 0.02
C GLN A 68 -15.79 -12.10 0.26
N LYS A 69 -16.89 -11.97 1.03
CA LYS A 69 -17.43 -10.66 1.41
C LYS A 69 -16.42 -9.84 2.22
N ILE A 70 -15.75 -10.48 3.17
CA ILE A 70 -14.67 -9.85 3.95
C ILE A 70 -13.54 -9.37 3.03
N SER A 71 -13.01 -10.25 2.16
CA SER A 71 -11.95 -9.89 1.23
C SER A 71 -12.36 -8.78 0.27
N ALA A 72 -13.62 -8.76 -0.18
CA ALA A 72 -14.14 -7.72 -1.06
C ALA A 72 -14.26 -6.37 -0.34
N GLU A 73 -14.69 -6.35 0.92
CA GLU A 73 -14.78 -5.13 1.72
C GLU A 73 -13.39 -4.51 1.95
N VAL A 74 -12.43 -5.32 2.41
CA VAL A 74 -11.04 -4.90 2.60
C VAL A 74 -10.39 -4.51 1.27
N GLY A 75 -10.70 -5.25 0.19
CA GLY A 75 -10.25 -4.94 -1.16
C GLY A 75 -10.73 -3.58 -1.65
N LYS A 76 -12.00 -3.24 -1.41
CA LYS A 76 -12.56 -1.92 -1.74
C LYS A 76 -11.86 -0.80 -0.98
N LYS A 77 -11.58 -1.00 0.31
CA LYS A 77 -10.85 -0.02 1.14
C LYS A 77 -9.41 0.16 0.65
N ASN A 78 -8.73 -0.93 0.27
CA ASN A 78 -7.42 -0.88 -0.37
C ASN A 78 -7.44 -0.11 -1.70
N MET A 79 -8.46 -0.36 -2.53
CA MET A 79 -8.60 0.33 -3.81
C MET A 79 -8.82 1.84 -3.62
N ILE A 80 -9.66 2.24 -2.67
CA ILE A 80 -9.85 3.65 -2.29
C ILE A 80 -8.53 4.26 -1.80
N LEU A 81 -7.81 3.56 -0.92
CA LEU A 81 -6.50 4.01 -0.43
C LEU A 81 -5.49 4.20 -1.57
N MET A 82 -5.49 3.31 -2.57
CA MET A 82 -4.64 3.43 -3.75
C MET A 82 -4.94 4.70 -4.53
N PHE A 83 -6.20 4.98 -4.84
CA PHE A 83 -6.59 6.20 -5.55
C PHE A 83 -6.27 7.48 -4.76
N ILE A 84 -6.48 7.48 -3.44
CA ILE A 84 -6.09 8.59 -2.58
C ILE A 84 -4.58 8.79 -2.60
N SER A 85 -3.80 7.70 -2.52
CA SER A 85 -2.33 7.77 -2.55
C SER A 85 -1.81 8.30 -3.89
N LEU A 86 -2.41 7.87 -5.00
CA LEU A 86 -2.10 8.41 -6.33
C LEU A 86 -2.47 9.89 -6.43
N GLY A 87 -3.63 10.29 -5.92
CA GLY A 87 -4.05 11.69 -5.89
C GLY A 87 -3.07 12.58 -5.11
N ILE A 88 -2.62 12.12 -3.94
CA ILE A 88 -1.60 12.82 -3.14
C ILE A 88 -0.29 12.91 -3.90
N PHE A 89 0.16 11.81 -4.51
CA PHE A 89 1.38 11.79 -5.31
C PHE A 89 1.33 12.82 -6.44
N TYR A 90 0.27 12.81 -7.26
CA TYR A 90 0.14 13.76 -8.36
C TYR A 90 0.00 15.20 -7.88
N ALA A 91 -0.75 15.45 -6.80
CA ALA A 91 -0.89 16.79 -6.22
C ALA A 91 0.46 17.34 -5.75
N VAL A 92 1.25 16.52 -5.03
CA VAL A 92 2.59 16.89 -4.57
C VAL A 92 3.53 17.08 -5.76
N PHE A 93 3.50 16.18 -6.73
CA PHE A 93 4.34 16.25 -7.92
C PHE A 93 4.06 17.53 -8.73
N MET A 94 2.79 17.84 -9.01
CA MET A 94 2.40 19.07 -9.71
C MET A 94 2.78 20.34 -8.93
N ALA A 95 2.70 20.32 -7.60
CA ALA A 95 3.09 21.46 -6.77
C ALA A 95 4.61 21.67 -6.74
N LEU A 96 5.39 20.58 -6.70
CA LEU A 96 6.86 20.63 -6.67
C LEU A 96 7.49 20.94 -8.03
N THR A 97 6.84 20.54 -9.12
CA THR A 97 7.36 20.70 -10.49
C THR A 97 7.70 22.16 -10.85
N PRO A 98 6.84 23.18 -10.63
CA PRO A 98 7.19 24.57 -10.95
C PRO A 98 8.23 25.17 -9.99
N LEU A 99 8.34 24.64 -8.76
CA LEU A 99 9.25 25.16 -7.73
C LEU A 99 10.67 24.63 -7.88
N TYR A 100 10.80 23.35 -8.24
CA TYR A 100 12.09 22.64 -8.30
C TYR A 100 12.47 22.18 -9.71
N GLY A 101 11.61 22.35 -10.71
CA GLY A 101 11.85 21.87 -12.08
C GLY A 101 13.00 22.57 -12.82
N SER A 102 13.41 23.76 -12.37
CA SER A 102 14.58 24.50 -12.86
C SER A 102 15.78 24.46 -11.91
N VAL A 103 15.60 23.88 -10.72
CA VAL A 103 16.68 23.73 -9.74
C VAL A 103 17.55 22.57 -10.22
N GLY A 104 18.86 22.81 -10.34
CA GLY A 104 19.83 21.81 -10.77
C GLY A 104 20.04 20.70 -9.73
N ILE A 105 21.29 20.35 -9.45
CA ILE A 105 21.59 19.28 -8.48
C ILE A 105 21.14 19.70 -7.07
N VAL A 106 20.12 19.02 -6.52
CA VAL A 106 19.59 19.26 -5.17
C VAL A 106 20.25 18.40 -4.09
N ALA A 107 20.90 17.30 -4.47
CA ALA A 107 21.59 16.38 -3.56
C ALA A 107 22.67 15.59 -4.31
N SER A 108 23.77 15.27 -3.64
CA SER A 108 24.81 14.36 -4.13
C SER A 108 24.89 13.12 -3.23
N LEU A 109 24.94 11.94 -3.84
CA LEU A 109 25.18 10.69 -3.12
C LEU A 109 26.69 10.49 -2.85
N PRO A 110 27.07 9.72 -1.82
CA PRO A 110 28.46 9.31 -1.62
C PRO A 110 28.98 8.52 -2.82
N SER A 111 30.24 8.73 -3.20
CA SER A 111 30.88 8.17 -4.40
C SER A 111 30.84 6.64 -4.49
N ASP A 112 30.70 5.95 -3.36
CA ASP A 112 30.68 4.48 -3.27
C ASP A 112 29.28 3.89 -3.51
N LEU A 113 28.23 4.71 -3.59
CA LEU A 113 26.86 4.27 -3.82
C LEU A 113 26.52 4.33 -5.32
N ILE A 114 26.96 3.32 -6.07
CA ILE A 114 26.62 3.18 -7.49
C ILE A 114 25.17 2.66 -7.60
N ILE A 115 24.27 3.48 -8.13
CA ILE A 115 22.92 3.05 -8.48
C ILE A 115 22.96 2.50 -9.91
N PRO A 116 22.70 1.20 -10.14
CA PRO A 116 22.89 0.58 -11.45
C PRO A 116 21.92 1.06 -12.55
N PHE A 117 20.97 1.96 -12.25
CA PHE A 117 19.91 2.40 -13.17
C PHE A 117 19.61 3.91 -13.10
N ILE A 118 20.48 4.73 -12.47
CA ILE A 118 20.39 6.20 -12.44
C ILE A 118 21.76 6.77 -12.78
#